data_AF-A0A6G3D2S3-F1
#
_entry.id   AF-A0A6G3D2S3-F1
#
_cell.length_a   1.000
_cell.length_b   1.000
_cell.length_c   1.000
_cell.angle_alpha   90.00
_cell.angle_beta   90.00
_cell.angle_gamma   90.00
#
_symmetry.space_group_name_H-M   'P 1'
#
loop_
_entity.id
_entity.type
_entity.pdbx_description
1 polymer ?
#
loop_
_entity_poly.entity_id
_entity_poly.type
_entity_poly.pdbx_seq_one_letter_code
_entity_poly.pdbx_strand_id
1 'polypeptide(L)'
;LATALNVLLILFVVPVLFEFNVLMAVRDELDGRPGSSSPRGIDDFRALQVTSLVAEGLGLLVLLAAAAVWVCWFRRMRQNAESFAPGRVRYGPGLAVGSWFIPVGNFFLPKQIANDIWTATTGRPAGAGRWLLHTWWWLWVLHLATELSAYRTWDEEKTADDAMGTVISALGGDVVAVVSTVFAVLFVSRLTRLQGDRAAGGGVAGAR
;
A
#
# COMPACT_ATOMS: atom_id res chain seq x y z
N LEU A 1 3.42 2.10 -17.46
CA LEU A 1 3.07 2.54 -16.09
C LEU A 1 2.41 1.43 -15.28
N ALA A 2 1.24 0.90 -15.66
CA ALA A 2 0.56 -0.13 -14.86
C ALA A 2 1.39 -1.40 -14.63
N THR A 3 2.05 -1.94 -15.67
CA THR A 3 2.93 -3.10 -15.51
C THR A 3 4.08 -2.83 -14.55
N ALA A 4 4.79 -1.70 -14.72
CA ALA A 4 5.88 -1.30 -13.82
C ALA A 4 5.38 -1.11 -12.37
N LEU A 5 4.19 -0.51 -12.20
CA LEU A 5 3.58 -0.34 -10.88
C LEU A 5 3.27 -1.68 -10.23
N ASN A 6 2.66 -2.62 -10.96
CA ASN A 6 2.40 -3.96 -10.45
C ASN A 6 3.70 -4.70 -10.08
N VAL A 7 4.75 -4.58 -10.89
CA VAL A 7 6.06 -5.18 -10.57
C VAL A 7 6.63 -4.59 -9.28
N LEU A 8 6.60 -3.28 -9.11
CA LEU A 8 7.08 -2.62 -7.90
C LEU A 8 6.26 -3.00 -6.66
N LEU A 9 4.93 -3.06 -6.80
CA LEU A 9 4.04 -3.52 -5.73
C LEU A 9 4.31 -4.98 -5.34
N ILE A 10 4.53 -5.87 -6.30
CA ILE A 10 4.90 -7.27 -6.02
C ILE A 10 6.29 -7.34 -5.39
N LEU A 11 7.25 -6.55 -5.89
CA LEU A 11 8.61 -6.51 -5.35
C LEU A 11 8.63 -6.01 -3.90
N PHE A 12 7.73 -5.09 -3.52
CA PHE A 12 7.59 -4.61 -2.15
C PHE A 12 7.23 -5.72 -1.16
N VAL A 13 6.59 -6.80 -1.60
CA VAL A 13 6.26 -7.95 -0.73
C VAL A 13 7.51 -8.71 -0.28
N VAL A 14 8.60 -8.69 -1.06
CA VAL A 14 9.82 -9.44 -0.74
C VAL A 14 10.46 -9.00 0.59
N PRO A 15 10.79 -7.72 0.81
CA PRO A 15 11.33 -7.26 2.09
C PRO A 15 10.33 -7.45 3.24
N VAL A 16 9.02 -7.29 3.01
CA VAL A 16 7.99 -7.52 4.03
C VAL A 16 7.97 -8.99 4.48
N LEU A 17 8.04 -9.95 3.55
CA LEU A 17 8.10 -11.37 3.92
C LEU A 17 9.41 -11.75 4.61
N PHE A 18 10.49 -11.07 4.25
CA PHE A 18 11.77 -11.27 4.90
C PHE A 18 11.75 -10.74 6.34
N GLU A 19 11.21 -9.54 6.57
CA GLU A 19 10.98 -8.99 7.91
C GLU A 19 10.07 -9.89 8.74
N PHE A 20 8.96 -10.34 8.16
CA PHE A 20 8.05 -11.27 8.81
C PHE A 20 8.78 -12.54 9.30
N ASN A 21 9.72 -13.06 8.50
CA ASN A 21 10.51 -14.23 8.89
C ASN A 21 11.47 -13.93 10.06
N VAL A 22 12.11 -12.75 10.05
CA VAL A 22 12.96 -12.29 11.17
C VAL A 22 12.13 -12.12 12.44
N LEU A 23 10.97 -11.48 12.35
CA LEU A 23 10.07 -11.27 13.48
C LEU A 23 9.53 -12.59 14.04
N MET A 24 9.29 -13.60 13.20
CA MET A 24 8.94 -14.94 13.65
C MET A 24 10.09 -15.59 14.43
N ALA A 25 11.34 -15.45 13.97
CA ALA A 25 12.50 -15.94 14.71
C ALA A 25 12.68 -15.22 16.07
N VAL A 26 12.55 -13.89 16.08
CA VAL A 26 12.58 -13.08 17.31
C VAL A 26 11.47 -13.51 18.27
N ARG A 27 10.25 -13.75 17.75
CA ARG A 27 9.11 -14.22 18.55
C ARG A 27 9.41 -15.55 19.24
N ASP A 28 9.92 -16.53 18.50
CA ASP A 28 10.24 -17.85 19.04
C ASP A 28 11.30 -17.77 20.15
N GLU A 29 12.30 -16.87 19.99
CA GLU A 29 13.32 -16.62 21.02
C GLU A 29 12.78 -15.90 22.27
N LEU A 30 11.80 -15.00 22.10
CA LEU A 30 11.15 -14.29 23.20
C LEU A 30 10.21 -15.22 23.99
N ASP A 31 9.50 -16.14 23.33
CA ASP A 31 8.57 -17.09 23.97
C ASP A 31 9.28 -17.99 25.02
N GLY A 32 10.57 -18.27 24.84
CA GLY A 32 11.38 -19.06 25.78
C GLY A 32 11.92 -18.28 26.99
N ARG A 33 11.69 -16.97 27.08
CA ARG A 33 12.37 -16.09 28.03
C ARG A 33 11.47 -15.58 29.15
N PRO A 34 12.01 -15.28 30.35
CA PRO A 34 11.28 -14.54 31.35
C PRO A 34 10.89 -13.16 30.80
N GLY A 35 9.62 -12.76 30.96
CA GLY A 35 9.11 -11.49 30.43
C GLY A 35 9.88 -10.24 30.86
N SER A 36 10.46 -10.24 32.07
CA SER A 36 11.28 -9.15 32.60
C SER A 36 12.71 -9.11 32.07
N SER A 37 13.14 -10.11 31.31
CA SER A 37 14.48 -10.17 30.73
C SER A 37 14.64 -9.16 29.58
N SER A 38 15.88 -8.81 29.24
CA SER A 38 16.14 -7.89 28.14
C SER A 38 16.12 -8.62 26.79
N PRO A 39 15.46 -8.05 25.75
CA PRO A 39 15.53 -8.57 24.38
C PRO A 39 16.96 -8.65 23.81
N ARG A 40 17.88 -7.83 24.33
CA ARG A 40 19.30 -7.86 23.92
C ARG A 40 20.02 -9.16 24.26
N GLY A 41 19.42 -10.00 25.09
CA GLY A 41 19.93 -11.33 25.38
C GLY A 41 19.59 -12.38 24.32
N ILE A 42 18.78 -12.05 23.30
CA ILE A 42 18.43 -12.97 22.19
C ILE A 42 19.70 -13.48 21.51
N ASP A 43 19.73 -14.77 21.20
CA ASP A 43 20.83 -15.36 20.43
C ASP A 43 20.85 -14.74 19.03
N ASP A 44 22.05 -14.42 18.53
CA ASP A 44 22.22 -13.69 17.27
C ASP A 44 21.47 -12.34 17.18
N PHE A 45 21.16 -11.71 18.32
CA PHE A 45 20.45 -10.41 18.40
C PHE A 45 20.92 -9.39 17.36
N ARG A 46 22.25 -9.20 17.24
CA ARG A 46 22.82 -8.23 16.30
C ARG A 46 22.56 -8.60 14.84
N ALA A 47 22.60 -9.90 14.52
CA ALA A 47 22.30 -10.36 13.17
C ALA A 47 20.82 -10.13 12.83
N LEU A 48 19.90 -10.48 13.75
CA LEU A 48 18.47 -10.24 13.59
C LEU A 48 18.18 -8.73 13.44
N GLN A 49 18.76 -7.89 14.31
CA GLN A 49 18.62 -6.44 14.24
C GLN A 49 19.10 -5.86 12.89
N VAL A 50 20.31 -6.22 12.45
CA VAL A 50 20.83 -5.74 11.16
C VAL A 50 19.99 -6.24 10.00
N THR A 51 19.49 -7.47 10.09
CA THR A 51 18.63 -8.07 9.08
C THR A 51 17.31 -7.30 8.96
N SER A 52 16.67 -6.96 10.10
CA SER A 52 15.46 -6.14 10.10
C SER A 52 15.69 -4.76 9.49
N LEU A 53 16.75 -4.07 9.93
CA LEU A 53 17.10 -2.75 9.39
C LEU A 53 17.32 -2.76 7.86
N VAL A 54 17.94 -3.82 7.33
CA VAL A 54 18.14 -3.99 5.89
C VAL A 54 16.82 -4.28 5.18
N ALA A 55 15.96 -5.13 5.75
CA ALA A 55 14.65 -5.46 5.21
C ALA A 55 13.77 -4.21 5.07
N GLU A 56 13.64 -3.46 6.17
CA GLU A 56 12.89 -2.20 6.23
C GLU A 56 13.46 -1.17 5.25
N GLY A 57 14.78 -1.02 5.21
CA GLY A 57 15.47 -0.09 4.29
C GLY A 57 15.19 -0.41 2.82
N LEU A 58 15.28 -1.69 2.43
CA LEU A 58 14.94 -2.14 1.09
C LEU A 58 13.45 -1.96 0.78
N GLY A 59 12.58 -2.28 1.75
CA GLY A 59 11.14 -2.05 1.66
C GLY A 59 10.81 -0.59 1.38
N LEU A 60 11.43 0.33 2.12
CA LEU A 60 11.24 1.77 1.94
C LEU A 60 11.69 2.23 0.55
N LEU A 61 12.84 1.77 0.06
CA LEU A 61 13.33 2.12 -1.29
C LEU A 61 12.35 1.69 -2.38
N VAL A 62 11.85 0.45 -2.30
CA VAL A 62 10.86 -0.08 -3.26
C VAL A 62 9.54 0.67 -3.14
N LEU A 63 9.10 0.98 -1.91
CA LEU A 63 7.88 1.74 -1.65
C LEU A 63 7.95 3.15 -2.25
N LEU A 64 9.07 3.86 -2.11
CA LEU A 64 9.27 5.18 -2.70
C LEU A 64 9.22 5.14 -4.23
N ALA A 65 9.84 4.13 -4.84
CA ALA A 65 9.73 3.91 -6.28
C ALA A 65 8.28 3.60 -6.72
N ALA A 66 7.59 2.73 -5.97
CA ALA A 66 6.19 2.41 -6.20
C ALA A 66 5.29 3.65 -6.08
N ALA A 67 5.52 4.49 -5.06
CA ALA A 67 4.77 5.72 -4.82
C ALA A 67 4.94 6.73 -5.96
N ALA A 68 6.17 6.91 -6.47
CA ALA A 68 6.43 7.78 -7.61
C ALA A 68 5.67 7.30 -8.86
N VAL A 69 5.76 6.00 -9.19
CA VAL A 69 5.05 5.42 -10.34
C VAL A 69 3.53 5.44 -10.12
N TRP A 70 3.07 5.20 -8.90
CA TRP A 70 1.66 5.24 -8.49
C TRP A 70 1.05 6.59 -8.80
N VAL A 71 1.68 7.67 -8.34
CA VAL A 71 1.18 9.03 -8.53
C VAL A 71 1.15 9.41 -10.02
N CYS A 72 2.17 9.03 -10.81
CA CYS A 72 2.16 9.21 -12.25
C CYS A 72 1.04 8.42 -12.94
N TRP A 73 0.85 7.15 -12.55
CA TRP A 73 -0.23 6.30 -13.07
C TRP A 73 -1.61 6.88 -12.70
N PHE A 74 -1.80 7.30 -11.45
CA PHE A 74 -3.05 7.84 -10.94
C PHE A 74 -3.44 9.13 -11.65
N ARG A 75 -2.48 10.04 -11.86
CA ARG A 75 -2.66 11.25 -12.68
C ARG A 75 -3.09 10.90 -14.10
N ARG A 76 -2.48 9.89 -14.73
CA ARG A 76 -2.85 9.43 -16.07
C ARG A 76 -4.28 8.86 -16.11
N MET A 77 -4.64 8.01 -15.16
CA MET A 77 -6.00 7.45 -15.07
C MET A 77 -7.04 8.56 -14.90
N ARG A 78 -6.71 9.61 -14.13
CA ARG A 78 -7.53 10.82 -14.01
C ARG A 78 -7.70 11.54 -15.32
N GLN A 79 -6.62 11.76 -16.08
CA GLN A 79 -6.68 12.46 -17.37
C GLN A 79 -7.54 11.69 -18.39
N ASN A 80 -7.37 10.37 -18.46
CA ASN A 80 -8.21 9.51 -19.30
C ASN A 80 -9.68 9.61 -18.90
N ALA A 81 -9.98 9.56 -17.59
CA ALA A 81 -11.35 9.68 -17.09
C ALA A 81 -12.04 10.99 -17.52
N GLU A 82 -11.31 12.11 -17.53
CA GLU A 82 -11.81 13.39 -18.05
C GLU A 82 -12.19 13.29 -19.54
N SER A 83 -11.36 12.64 -20.36
CA SER A 83 -11.65 12.48 -21.79
C SER A 83 -12.89 11.60 -22.05
N PHE A 84 -13.16 10.64 -21.16
CA PHE A 84 -14.31 9.75 -21.27
C PHE A 84 -15.62 10.39 -20.81
N ALA A 85 -15.54 11.35 -19.89
CA ALA A 85 -16.69 12.04 -19.32
C ALA A 85 -16.30 13.46 -18.89
N PRO A 86 -16.22 14.42 -19.84
CA PRO A 86 -15.80 15.78 -19.54
C PRO A 86 -16.66 16.42 -18.44
N GLY A 87 -16.01 17.09 -17.49
CA GLY A 87 -16.66 17.77 -16.36
C GLY A 87 -17.17 16.84 -15.25
N ARG A 88 -16.97 15.52 -15.35
CA ARG A 88 -17.44 14.55 -14.32
C ARG A 88 -16.39 14.22 -13.25
N VAL A 89 -15.14 14.65 -13.42
CA VAL A 89 -14.08 14.47 -12.41
C VAL A 89 -13.91 15.76 -11.63
N ARG A 90 -14.17 15.75 -10.32
CA ARG A 90 -14.24 16.98 -9.50
C ARG A 90 -12.93 17.77 -9.44
N TYR A 91 -11.80 17.07 -9.41
CA TYR A 91 -10.50 17.66 -9.11
C TYR A 91 -9.56 17.57 -10.30
N GLY A 92 -8.77 18.62 -10.52
CA GLY A 92 -7.79 18.71 -11.62
C GLY A 92 -6.62 17.72 -11.52
N PRO A 93 -5.84 17.55 -12.60
CA PRO A 93 -4.72 16.61 -12.65
C PRO A 93 -3.56 16.94 -11.69
N GLY A 94 -3.38 18.21 -11.33
CA GLY A 94 -2.41 18.61 -10.30
C GLY A 94 -2.80 18.08 -8.92
N LEU A 95 -4.08 18.19 -8.55
CA LEU A 95 -4.56 17.70 -7.25
C LEU A 95 -4.62 16.17 -7.19
N ALA A 96 -4.69 15.48 -8.34
CA ALA A 96 -4.52 14.02 -8.38
C ALA A 96 -3.14 13.56 -7.87
N VAL A 97 -2.11 14.40 -8.04
CA VAL A 97 -0.77 14.20 -7.48
C VAL A 97 -0.70 14.76 -6.06
N GLY A 98 -1.01 16.04 -5.89
CA GLY A 98 -0.85 16.76 -4.63
C GLY A 98 -1.66 16.18 -3.48
N SER A 99 -2.83 15.57 -3.76
CA SER A 99 -3.71 14.99 -2.72
C SER A 99 -3.05 13.90 -1.89
N TRP A 100 -2.04 13.20 -2.41
CA TRP A 100 -1.29 12.18 -1.66
C TRP A 100 -0.34 12.77 -0.62
N PHE A 101 0.02 14.04 -0.75
CA PHE A 101 1.02 14.71 0.09
C PHE A 101 0.41 15.76 1.03
N ILE A 102 -0.90 15.96 0.98
CA ILE A 102 -1.61 16.86 1.90
C ILE A 102 -1.92 16.07 3.17
N PRO A 103 -1.36 16.43 4.33
CA PRO A 103 -1.68 15.79 5.60
C PRO A 103 -3.19 15.83 5.86
N VAL A 104 -3.77 14.73 6.33
CA VAL A 104 -5.23 14.51 6.50
C VAL A 104 -6.00 14.46 5.18
N GLY A 105 -5.70 15.37 4.23
CA GLY A 105 -6.29 15.38 2.89
C GLY A 105 -6.04 14.09 2.10
N ASN A 106 -4.90 13.43 2.34
CA ASN A 106 -4.53 12.13 1.75
C ASN A 106 -5.50 10.99 2.07
N PHE A 107 -6.31 11.09 3.13
CA PHE A 107 -7.35 10.10 3.46
C PHE A 107 -8.66 10.29 2.68
N PHE A 108 -8.92 11.50 2.20
CA PHE A 108 -10.22 11.83 1.59
C PHE A 108 -10.11 12.16 0.11
N LEU A 109 -9.16 13.01 -0.26
CA LEU A 109 -9.06 13.56 -1.61
C LEU A 109 -8.70 12.49 -2.65
N PRO A 110 -7.68 11.63 -2.47
CA PRO A 110 -7.39 10.62 -3.48
C PRO A 110 -8.52 9.58 -3.60
N LYS A 111 -9.22 9.28 -2.50
CA LYS A 111 -10.41 8.41 -2.54
C LYS A 111 -11.55 8.99 -3.37
N GLN A 112 -11.82 10.28 -3.21
CA GLN A 112 -12.82 10.98 -4.01
C GLN A 112 -12.44 10.99 -5.50
N ILE A 113 -11.17 11.27 -5.80
CA ILE A 113 -10.65 11.24 -7.18
C ILE A 113 -10.77 9.83 -7.76
N ALA A 114 -10.40 8.78 -7.03
CA ALA A 114 -10.50 7.40 -7.47
C ALA A 114 -11.96 6.98 -7.74
N ASN A 115 -12.91 7.43 -6.90
CA ASN A 115 -14.34 7.22 -7.11
C ASN A 115 -14.82 7.88 -8.40
N ASP A 116 -14.37 9.10 -8.69
CA ASP A 116 -14.74 9.83 -9.90
C ASP A 116 -14.15 9.16 -11.14
N ILE A 117 -12.88 8.78 -11.09
CA ILE A 117 -12.21 8.00 -12.14
C ILE A 117 -12.99 6.73 -12.46
N TRP A 118 -13.38 5.96 -11.44
CA TRP A 118 -14.13 4.72 -11.63
C TRP A 118 -15.49 4.96 -12.30
N THR A 119 -16.20 6.00 -11.87
CA THR A 119 -17.52 6.36 -12.42
C THR A 119 -17.42 6.78 -13.87
N ALA A 120 -16.51 7.70 -14.18
CA ALA A 120 -16.25 8.18 -15.53
C ALA A 120 -15.78 7.05 -16.46
N THR A 121 -14.97 6.12 -15.94
CA THR A 121 -14.48 4.96 -16.70
C THR A 121 -15.59 3.96 -17.00
N THR A 122 -16.45 3.65 -16.02
CA THR A 122 -17.44 2.57 -16.18
C THR A 122 -18.78 3.04 -16.74
N GLY A 123 -19.09 4.34 -16.63
CA GLY A 123 -20.41 4.89 -16.95
C GLY A 123 -21.54 4.37 -16.06
N ARG A 124 -21.23 3.60 -15.01
CA ARG A 124 -22.21 3.02 -14.09
C ARG A 124 -22.63 4.04 -13.03
N PRO A 125 -23.84 3.89 -12.43
CA PRO A 125 -24.26 4.70 -11.30
C PRO A 125 -23.23 4.72 -10.16
N ALA A 126 -23.20 5.82 -9.41
CA ALA A 126 -22.28 5.97 -8.29
C ALA A 126 -22.40 4.81 -7.30
N GLY A 127 -21.29 4.15 -6.99
CA GLY A 127 -21.21 3.02 -6.04
C GLY A 127 -21.16 1.63 -6.66
N ALA A 128 -21.58 1.46 -7.92
CA ALA A 128 -21.62 0.13 -8.55
C ALA A 128 -20.20 -0.41 -8.85
N GLY A 129 -19.88 -1.58 -8.29
CA GLY A 129 -18.66 -2.34 -8.61
C GLY A 129 -17.36 -1.77 -8.05
N ARG A 130 -17.40 -0.86 -7.06
CA ARG A 130 -16.20 -0.24 -6.46
C ARG A 130 -15.59 -1.04 -5.31
N TRP A 131 -16.07 -2.26 -5.03
CA TRP A 131 -15.64 -3.03 -3.85
C TRP A 131 -14.12 -3.16 -3.77
N LEU A 132 -13.45 -3.46 -4.88
CA LEU A 132 -12.00 -3.62 -4.93
C LEU A 132 -11.25 -2.35 -4.52
N LEU A 133 -11.71 -1.18 -4.99
CA LEU A 133 -11.18 0.12 -4.60
C LEU A 133 -11.44 0.40 -3.10
N HIS A 134 -12.62 0.06 -2.59
CA HIS A 134 -12.94 0.28 -1.17
C HIS A 134 -12.13 -0.63 -0.25
N THR A 135 -12.01 -1.92 -0.60
CA THR A 135 -11.24 -2.89 0.18
C THR A 135 -9.77 -2.51 0.20
N TRP A 136 -9.17 -2.25 -0.97
CA TRP A 136 -7.79 -1.77 -1.03
C TRP A 136 -7.60 -0.49 -0.20
N TRP A 137 -8.49 0.50 -0.32
CA TRP A 137 -8.36 1.76 0.40
C TRP A 137 -8.35 1.58 1.91
N TRP A 138 -9.27 0.78 2.45
CA TRP A 138 -9.35 0.55 3.88
C TRP A 138 -8.20 -0.30 4.41
N LEU A 139 -7.71 -1.26 3.62
CA LEU A 139 -6.49 -2.01 3.96
C LEU A 139 -5.26 -1.11 4.00
N TRP A 140 -5.15 -0.18 3.04
CA TRP A 140 -4.07 0.80 3.04
C TRP A 140 -4.16 1.75 4.24
N VAL A 141 -5.34 2.23 4.61
CA VAL A 141 -5.54 3.04 5.82
C VAL A 141 -5.17 2.26 7.08
N LEU A 142 -5.57 0.99 7.16
CA LEU A 142 -5.24 0.13 8.30
C LEU A 142 -3.72 -0.08 8.40
N HIS A 143 -3.05 -0.38 7.29
CA HIS A 143 -1.59 -0.51 7.23
C HIS A 143 -0.90 0.80 7.65
N LEU A 144 -1.35 1.96 7.16
CA LEU A 144 -0.78 3.23 7.58
C LEU A 144 -0.95 3.48 9.09
N ALA A 145 -2.06 3.01 9.68
CA ALA A 145 -2.27 3.10 11.13
C ALA A 145 -1.33 2.17 11.91
N THR A 146 -0.99 0.98 11.39
CA THR A 146 -0.01 0.09 12.04
C THR A 146 1.38 0.73 12.02
N GLU A 147 1.80 1.29 10.88
CA GLU A 147 3.08 2.00 10.74
C GLU A 147 3.18 3.21 11.68
N LEU A 148 2.12 4.02 11.78
CA LEU A 148 2.12 5.19 12.66
C LEU A 148 2.15 4.81 14.15
N SER A 149 1.65 3.62 14.49
CA SER A 149 1.65 3.12 15.87
C SER A 149 2.98 2.49 16.27
N ALA A 150 3.80 2.05 15.30
CA ALA A 150 5.10 1.42 15.49
C ALA A 150 6.21 2.46 15.71
N TYR A 151 6.14 3.22 16.81
CA TYR A 151 7.16 4.23 17.13
C TYR A 151 8.42 3.65 17.81
N ARG A 152 8.40 2.35 18.14
CA ARG A 152 9.53 1.57 18.65
C ARG A 152 9.61 0.24 17.94
N THR A 153 10.82 -0.23 17.75
CA THR A 153 11.13 -1.58 17.28
C THR A 153 11.40 -2.51 18.47
N TRP A 154 11.32 -3.82 18.24
CA TRP A 154 11.48 -4.84 19.29
C TRP A 154 12.84 -4.77 20.00
N ASP A 155 13.88 -4.30 19.31
CA ASP A 155 15.26 -4.18 19.80
C ASP A 155 15.50 -2.94 20.68
N GLU A 156 14.56 -1.98 20.65
CA GLU A 156 14.56 -0.79 21.50
C GLU A 156 13.85 -1.03 22.84
N GLU A 157 13.05 -2.09 22.95
CA GLU A 157 12.28 -2.39 24.16
C GLU A 157 13.15 -2.87 25.31
N LYS A 158 12.69 -2.57 26.53
CA LYS A 158 13.43 -2.86 27.76
C LYS A 158 13.20 -4.28 28.26
N THR A 159 12.01 -4.82 28.01
CA THR A 159 11.56 -6.13 28.50
C THR A 159 11.15 -7.03 27.35
N ALA A 160 11.28 -8.34 27.55
CA ALA A 160 10.85 -9.34 26.57
C ALA A 160 9.33 -9.31 26.35
N ASP A 161 8.54 -9.01 27.38
CA ASP A 161 7.08 -8.86 27.25
C ASP A 161 6.70 -7.66 26.36
N ASP A 162 7.36 -6.51 26.55
CA ASP A 162 7.12 -5.32 25.72
C ASP A 162 7.56 -5.59 24.26
N ALA A 163 8.73 -6.21 24.08
CA ALA A 163 9.23 -6.60 22.77
C ALA A 163 8.29 -7.59 22.06
N MET A 164 7.74 -8.56 22.78
CA MET A 164 6.75 -9.51 22.25
C MET A 164 5.50 -8.78 21.73
N GLY A 165 5.01 -7.80 22.50
CA GLY A 165 3.90 -6.94 22.07
C GLY A 165 4.20 -6.21 20.74
N THR A 166 5.40 -5.63 20.63
CA THR A 166 5.88 -4.95 19.42
C THR A 166 5.99 -5.92 18.23
N VAL A 167 6.57 -7.11 18.43
CA VAL A 167 6.70 -8.14 17.40
C VAL A 167 5.33 -8.62 16.90
N ILE A 168 4.39 -8.92 17.80
CA ILE A 168 3.04 -9.36 17.42
C ILE A 168 2.31 -8.29 16.61
N SER A 169 2.42 -7.02 17.02
CA SER A 169 1.85 -5.89 16.30
C SER A 169 2.45 -5.77 14.90
N ALA A 170 3.77 -5.87 14.77
CA ALA A 170 4.49 -5.80 13.50
C ALA A 170 4.11 -6.96 12.54
N LEU A 171 4.04 -8.20 13.03
CA LEU A 171 3.58 -9.35 12.26
C LEU A 171 2.15 -9.15 11.72
N GLY A 172 1.26 -8.56 12.53
CA GLY A 172 -0.08 -8.17 12.09
C GLY A 172 -0.04 -7.11 10.98
N GLY A 173 0.84 -6.12 11.12
CA GLY A 173 1.11 -5.09 10.11
C GLY A 173 1.57 -5.67 8.77
N ASP A 174 2.51 -6.61 8.79
CA ASP A 174 3.02 -7.30 7.59
C ASP A 174 1.91 -8.04 6.84
N VAL A 175 1.05 -8.77 7.56
CA VAL A 175 -0.09 -9.46 6.96
C VAL A 175 -1.03 -8.47 6.27
N VAL A 176 -1.35 -7.35 6.95
CA VAL A 176 -2.18 -6.29 6.37
C VAL A 176 -1.50 -5.67 5.14
N ALA A 177 -0.18 -5.45 5.19
CA ALA A 177 0.60 -4.90 4.09
C ALA A 177 0.57 -5.80 2.85
N VAL A 178 0.76 -7.11 3.02
CA VAL A 178 0.71 -8.09 1.93
C VAL A 178 -0.69 -8.15 1.31
N VAL A 179 -1.73 -8.26 2.14
CA VAL A 179 -3.12 -8.31 1.66
C VAL A 179 -3.50 -6.99 0.95
N SER A 180 -3.12 -5.84 1.52
CA SER A 180 -3.31 -4.52 0.90
C SER A 180 -2.66 -4.45 -0.48
N THR A 181 -1.41 -4.91 -0.60
CA THR A 181 -0.66 -4.98 -1.86
C THR A 181 -1.37 -5.83 -2.92
N VAL A 182 -1.89 -7.01 -2.57
CA VAL A 182 -2.66 -7.85 -3.49
C VAL A 182 -3.87 -7.07 -4.04
N PHE A 183 -4.62 -6.43 -3.16
CA PHE A 183 -5.77 -5.61 -3.54
C PHE A 183 -5.37 -4.38 -4.39
N ALA A 184 -4.21 -3.78 -4.14
CA ALA A 184 -3.65 -2.70 -4.94
C ALA A 184 -3.36 -3.15 -6.37
N VAL A 185 -2.66 -4.28 -6.53
CA VAL A 185 -2.33 -4.87 -7.84
C VAL A 185 -3.60 -5.20 -8.61
N LEU A 186 -4.59 -5.81 -7.96
CA LEU A 186 -5.88 -6.11 -8.57
C LEU A 186 -6.60 -4.82 -9.02
N PHE A 187 -6.60 -3.78 -8.17
CA PHE A 187 -7.23 -2.49 -8.50
C PHE A 187 -6.55 -1.82 -9.70
N VAL A 188 -5.23 -1.69 -9.68
CA VAL A 188 -4.43 -1.12 -10.76
C VAL A 188 -4.68 -1.86 -12.08
N SER A 189 -4.64 -3.19 -12.04
CA SER A 189 -4.86 -4.04 -13.20
C SER A 189 -6.28 -3.88 -13.75
N ARG A 190 -7.29 -3.92 -12.86
CA ARG A 190 -8.69 -3.84 -13.26
C ARG A 190 -9.02 -2.48 -13.86
N LEU A 191 -8.60 -1.40 -13.22
CA LEU A 191 -8.88 -0.05 -13.70
C LEU A 191 -8.16 0.24 -15.01
N THR A 192 -6.89 -0.17 -15.13
CA THR A 192 -6.12 0.00 -16.37
C THR A 192 -6.79 -0.74 -17.53
N ARG A 193 -7.22 -2.00 -17.32
CA ARG A 193 -7.94 -2.76 -18.34
C ARG A 193 -9.24 -2.08 -18.76
N LEU A 194 -10.05 -1.64 -17.79
CA LEU A 194 -11.31 -0.95 -18.08
C LEU A 194 -11.13 0.32 -18.92
N GLN A 195 -10.11 1.13 -18.62
CA GLN A 195 -9.82 2.32 -19.42
C GLN A 195 -9.30 1.97 -20.82
N GLY A 196 -8.49 0.92 -20.94
CA GLY A 196 -8.02 0.39 -22.22
C GLY A 196 -9.16 -0.08 -23.11
N ASP A 197 -10.03 -0.95 -22.59
CA ASP A 197 -11.21 -1.48 -23.29
C ASP A 197 -12.13 -0.34 -23.77
N ARG A 198 -12.36 0.66 -22.91
CA ARG A 198 -13.19 1.83 -23.24
C ARG A 198 -12.58 2.71 -24.32
N ALA A 199 -11.27 2.96 -24.26
CA ALA A 199 -10.59 3.74 -25.29
C ALA A 199 -10.63 3.03 -26.65
N ALA A 200 -10.45 1.71 -26.67
CA ALA A 200 -10.56 0.90 -27.89
C ALA A 200 -12.00 0.87 -28.44
N GLY A 201 -13.00 0.68 -27.58
CA GLY A 201 -14.41 0.65 -27.99
C GLY A 201 -14.96 2.00 -28.46
N GLY A 202 -14.49 3.11 -27.86
CA GLY A 202 -14.86 4.47 -28.28
C GLY A 202 -14.27 4.86 -29.65
N GLY A 203 -13.09 4.33 -30.00
CA GLY A 203 -12.46 4.55 -31.30
C GLY A 203 -13.23 3.94 -32.48
N VAL A 204 -13.96 2.84 -32.26
CA VAL A 204 -14.75 2.16 -33.31
C VAL A 204 -16.08 2.89 -33.61
N ALA A 205 -16.65 3.57 -32.61
CA ALA A 205 -17.91 4.31 -32.78
C ALA A 205 -17.74 5.70 -33.44
N GLY A 206 -16.53 6.28 -33.40
CA GLY A 206 -16.22 7.57 -34.02
C GLY A 206 -15.80 7.53 -35.50
N ALA A 207 -15.76 6.33 -36.11
CA ALA A 207 -15.37 6.11 -37.51
C ALA A 207 -16.56 5.80 -38.45
N ARG A 208 -17.79 6.18 -38.05
CA ARG A 208 -19.01 6.02 -38.84
C ARG A 208 -19.71 7.35 -39.07
#